data_AF-A0A2T2N3S8-F1
#
_entry.id   AF-A0A2T2N3S8-F1
#
_cell.length_a   1.000
_cell.length_b   1.000
_cell.length_c   1.000
_cell.angle_alpha   90.00
_cell.angle_beta   90.00
_cell.angle_gamma   90.00
#
_symmetry.space_group_name_H-M   'P 1'
#
loop_
_entity.id
_entity.type
_entity.pdbx_description
1 polymer ?
#
loop_
_entity_poly.entity_id
_entity_poly.type
_entity_poly.pdbx_seq_one_letter_code
_entity_poly.pdbx_strand_id
1 'polypeptide(L)' 'YFNKNFKKKFIRELTSETEYLIIFIFKKNRFLQLYIDFKKLNNIIIKNRYSLLNI' A
#
# COMPACT_ATOMS: atom_id res chain seq x y z
N TYR A 1 -5.64 1.75 12.46
CA TYR A 1 -5.12 0.97 11.33
C TYR A 1 -3.92 0.12 11.72
N PHE A 2 -2.80 0.74 12.11
CA PHE A 2 -1.53 0.05 12.36
C PHE A 2 -1.64 -1.11 13.37
N ASN A 3 -2.13 -0.89 14.59
CA ASN A 3 -2.26 -1.95 15.61
C ASN A 3 -3.04 -3.18 15.13
N LYS A 4 -4.10 -2.99 14.33
CA LYS A 4 -4.88 -4.09 13.74
C LYS A 4 -4.04 -4.89 12.74
N ASN A 5 -3.27 -4.20 11.90
CA ASN A 5 -2.43 -4.82 10.87
C ASN A 5 -1.16 -5.47 11.47
N PHE A 6 -0.59 -4.91 12.54
CA PHE A 6 0.46 -5.54 13.34
C PHE A 6 -0.03 -6.85 13.97
N LYS A 7 -1.20 -6.83 14.64
CA LYS A 7 -1.81 -8.05 15.21
C LYS A 7 -2.04 -9.14 14.15
N LYS A 8 -2.39 -8.76 12.93
CA LYS A 8 -2.56 -9.67 11.78
C LYS A 8 -1.26 -10.04 11.07
N LYS A 9 -0.11 -9.50 11.49
CA LYS A 9 1.21 -9.67 10.84
C LYS A 9 1.24 -9.24 9.36
N PHE A 10 0.36 -8.34 8.94
CA PHE A 10 0.40 -7.76 7.58
C PHE A 10 1.49 -6.70 7.42
N ILE A 11 1.88 -6.05 8.51
CA ILE A 11 3.00 -5.10 8.56
C ILE A 11 3.87 -5.43 9.76
N ARG A 12 5.14 -5.04 9.68
CA ARG A 12 6.13 -5.12 10.76
C ARG A 12 6.95 -3.83 10.79
N GLU A 13 7.55 -3.53 11.93
CA GLU A 13 8.52 -2.45 12.02
C GLU A 13 9.75 -2.83 11.19
N LEU A 14 10.27 -1.84 10.48
CA LEU A 14 11.43 -1.97 9.62
C LEU A 14 12.17 -0.64 9.62
N THR A 15 13.49 -0.71 9.80
CA THR A 15 14.39 0.40 9.49
C THR A 15 14.76 0.33 8.02
N SER A 16 14.35 1.32 7.24
CA SER A 16 14.66 1.43 5.82
C SER A 16 15.18 2.83 5.52
N GLU A 17 16.13 2.93 4.61
CA GLU A 17 16.57 4.22 4.04
C GLU A 17 15.52 4.85 3.11
N THR A 18 14.47 4.11 2.78
CA THR A 18 13.40 4.56 1.88
C THR A 18 12.11 4.83 2.64
N GLU A 19 11.51 5.99 2.36
CA GLU A 19 10.25 6.43 2.93
C GLU A 19 9.20 6.62 1.84
N TYR A 20 7.94 6.36 2.19
CA TYR A 20 6.80 6.53 1.31
C TYR A 20 5.71 7.33 2.02
N LEU A 21 4.97 8.12 1.23
CA LEU A 21 3.89 8.95 1.75
C LEU A 21 2.67 8.08 2.08
N ILE A 22 2.13 8.25 3.28
CA ILE A 22 0.88 7.60 3.72
C ILE A 22 -0.27 8.60 3.57
N ILE A 23 -1.30 8.20 2.83
CA ILE A 23 -2.50 8.99 2.56
C ILE A 23 -3.69 8.34 3.25
N PHE A 24 -4.47 9.13 3.99
CA PHE A 24 -5.74 8.69 4.53
C PHE A 24 -6.89 9.20 3.66
N ILE A 25 -7.67 8.27 3.10
CA ILE A 25 -8.79 8.59 2.22
C ILE A 25 -10.10 8.21 2.92
N PHE A 26 -11.03 9.17 2.99
CA PHE A 26 -12.40 8.88 3.42
C PHE A 26 -13.19 8.22 2.29
N LYS A 27 -13.69 7.01 2.51
CA LYS A 27 -14.61 6.33 1.58
C LYS A 27 -16.05 6.74 1.85
N LYS A 28 -16.92 6.56 0.84
CA LYS A 28 -18.37 6.82 0.92
C LYS A 28 -19.04 6.19 2.15
N ASN A 29 -18.56 5.03 2.58
CA ASN A 29 -19.07 4.31 3.77
C ASN A 29 -18.54 4.87 5.10
N ARG A 30 -18.02 6.11 5.13
CA ARG A 30 -17.44 6.78 6.31
C ARG A 30 -16.24 6.07 6.94
N PHE A 31 -15.70 5.05 6.30
CA PHE A 31 -14.46 4.43 6.72
C PHE A 31 -13.27 5.22 6.18
N LEU A 32 -12.38 5.61 7.08
CA LEU A 32 -11.04 6.05 6.71
C LEU A 32 -10.28 4.84 6.18
N GLN A 33 -9.53 4.98 5.09
CA GLN A 33 -8.67 3.93 4.55
C GLN A 33 -7.25 4.46 4.36
N LEU A 34 -6.27 3.67 4.80
CA LEU A 34 -4.86 3.97 4.64
C LEU A 34 -4.42 3.53 3.24
N TYR A 35 -3.76 4.43 2.53
CA TYR A 35 -3.11 4.22 1.24
C TYR A 35 -1.63 4.59 1.35
N ILE A 36 -0.78 3.91 0.61
CA ILE A 36 0.64 4.24 0.51
C ILE A 36 0.89 4.68 -0.94
N ASP A 37 1.52 5.83 -1.12
CA ASP A 37 1.87 6.32 -2.45
C ASP A 37 3.09 5.59 -3.00
N PHE A 38 2.85 4.49 -3.71
CA PHE A 38 3.88 3.71 -4.38
C PHE A 38 4.23 4.21 -5.78
N LYS A 39 3.82 5.42 -6.21
CA LYS A 39 4.13 5.92 -7.56
C LYS A 39 5.62 5.88 -7.89
N LYS A 40 6.47 6.36 -6.97
CA LYS A 40 7.93 6.35 -7.14
C LYS A 40 8.46 4.91 -7.29
N LEU A 41 8.00 4.00 -6.44
CA LEU A 41 8.39 2.59 -6.48
C LEU A 41 7.93 1.90 -7.78
N ASN A 42 6.69 2.13 -8.20
CA ASN A 42 6.10 1.56 -9.41
C ASN A 42 6.81 1.99 -10.70
N ASN A 43 7.58 3.09 -10.66
CA ASN A 43 8.40 3.54 -11.78
C ASN A 43 9.79 2.88 -11.82
N ILE A 44 10.26 2.34 -10.70
CA ILE A 44 11.59 1.73 -10.56
C ILE A 44 11.52 0.20 -10.73
N ILE A 45 10.44 -0.45 -10.28
CA ILE A 45 10.29 -1.91 -10.34
C ILE A 45 10.09 -2.40 -11.79
N ILE A 46 10.71 -3.54 -12.11
CA ILE A 46 10.49 -4.29 -13.35
C ILE A 46 9.04 -4.83 -13.38
N LYS A 47 8.28 -4.44 -14.41
CA LYS A 47 6.88 -4.85 -14.58
C LYS A 47 6.78 -6.15 -15.38
N ASN A 48 6.66 -7.27 -14.68
CA ASN A 48 6.28 -8.54 -15.30
C ASN A 48 4.80 -8.49 -15.69
N ARG A 49 4.51 -8.47 -17.00
CA ARG A 49 3.15 -8.41 -17.52
C ARG A 49 2.59 -9.81 -17.67
N TYR A 50 1.44 -10.05 -17.06
CA TYR A 50 0.64 -11.24 -17.25
C TYR A 50 -0.63 -10.86 -17.98
N SER A 51 -1.04 -11.67 -18.96
CA SER A 51 -2.30 -11.47 -19.66
C SER A 51 -3.45 -11.64 -18.68
N LEU A 52 -4.11 -10.54 -18.35
CA LEU A 52 -5.39 -10.55 -17.66
C LEU A 52 -6.46 -10.73 -18.73
N LEU A 53 -7.33 -11.73 -18.56
CA LEU A 53 -8.47 -11.90 -19.45
C LEU A 53 -9.40 -10.69 -19.23
N ASN A 54 -9.69 -9.95 -20.30
CA ASN A 54 -10.82 -9.01 -20.27
C ASN A 54 -12.09 -9.84 -20.37
N ILE A 55 -12.70 -10.12 -19.21
CA ILE A 55 -14.03 -10.71 -19.08
C ILE A 55 -15.05 -9.58 -19.04
#